data_AF-A0A2D8M2H5-F1
#
_entry.id   AF-A0A2D8M2H5-F1
#
_cell.length_a   1.000
_cell.length_b   1.000
_cell.length_c   1.000
_cell.angle_alpha   90.00
_cell.angle_beta   90.00
_cell.angle_gamma   90.00
#
_symmetry.space_group_name_H-M   'P 1'
#
loop_
_entity.id
_entity.type
_entity.pdbx_description
1 polymer ?
#
loop_
_entity_poly.entity_id
_entity_poly.type
_entity_poly.pdbx_seq_one_letter_code
_entity_poly.pdbx_strand_id
1 'polypeptide(L)'
;MPKKYGKSGRKKNGKRKPYTGMPQRIAAIDADNSSPSYPVAPKKRQGFCEESVLSEIDKAQSTDQLLDALKTSYNNIRSLDKRTRQKHGFFFRREVSPQVSRLTTLLSQASHHHIAYIMRFSGKLGMELDTEFIQKWSDRFEETIPDMNKAELAASLHGLREMRLYPSAEMLESVTDRFMDLQLCGPDERLNCGELTRIFADHAEAGIVPDERLFLAWRDECSRNQDKNDYQESRSLLRSLAIFDILRPDWGLKAFAERVDEQLRKLNHAKDGQDHALMQARMWFDLPLNSIPTSHESLDHKSKTELRFRSLLEDSTRIVVEDGEYLPELPRYCDMKQNYFGTPVHIEYDGAFHFSRDIKNPAHEGHDIYNGSTVLQSALMEKFRPTEHFLRVRDSDGKFLQRIPADMSKASLRRIMNEVVNSPPGVYETKLYCGGNIGPHLPTQ
;
A
#
# COMPACT_ATOMS: atom_id res chain seq x y z
N MET A 1 37.48 51.60 2.47
CA MET A 1 38.53 50.89 1.71
C MET A 1 38.68 49.46 2.24
N PRO A 2 39.03 48.47 1.40
CA PRO A 2 38.80 47.05 1.70
C PRO A 2 40.01 46.30 2.29
N LYS A 3 39.76 45.24 3.08
CA LYS A 3 40.73 44.16 3.29
C LYS A 3 40.37 42.97 2.38
N LYS A 4 41.37 42.48 1.66
CA LYS A 4 41.24 41.54 0.54
C LYS A 4 41.04 40.10 1.03
N TYR A 5 40.08 39.39 0.46
CA TYR A 5 40.05 37.92 0.53
C TYR A 5 41.14 37.34 -0.37
N GLY A 6 42.05 36.56 0.21
CA GLY A 6 43.08 35.83 -0.52
C GLY A 6 42.53 34.53 -1.11
N LYS A 7 42.71 34.32 -2.41
CA LYS A 7 42.52 33.00 -3.04
C LYS A 7 43.67 32.08 -2.65
N SER A 8 43.38 30.87 -2.17
CA SER A 8 44.31 29.73 -2.26
C SER A 8 43.57 28.52 -2.83
N GLY A 9 43.93 28.14 -4.05
CA GLY A 9 43.42 26.91 -4.66
C GLY A 9 44.29 25.73 -4.24
N ARG A 10 43.69 24.55 -4.06
CA ARG A 10 44.46 23.29 -4.03
C ARG A 10 43.71 22.21 -4.81
N LYS A 11 44.31 21.78 -5.91
CA LYS A 11 43.85 20.68 -6.76
C LYS A 11 44.75 19.45 -6.52
N LYS A 12 44.19 18.27 -6.83
CA LYS A 12 44.82 16.96 -7.06
C LYS A 12 45.09 16.01 -5.87
N ASN A 13 44.36 14.89 -5.95
CA ASN A 13 44.85 13.51 -5.97
C ASN A 13 45.41 12.87 -4.68
N GLY A 14 44.58 12.05 -4.03
CA GLY A 14 45.01 10.94 -3.19
C GLY A 14 44.36 9.63 -3.66
N LYS A 15 45.13 8.72 -4.27
CA LYS A 15 44.66 7.35 -4.57
C LYS A 15 44.49 6.58 -3.26
N ARG A 16 43.28 6.11 -2.94
CA ARG A 16 43.09 5.15 -1.83
C ARG A 16 43.51 3.75 -2.29
N LYS A 17 44.43 3.12 -1.55
CA LYS A 17 44.74 1.69 -1.67
C LYS A 17 43.64 0.88 -0.93
N PRO A 18 43.32 -0.36 -1.37
CA PRO A 18 42.41 -1.23 -0.62
C PRO A 18 43.06 -1.71 0.68
N TYR A 19 42.24 -1.89 1.71
CA TYR A 19 42.64 -2.37 3.03
C TYR A 19 42.68 -3.91 3.03
N THR A 20 43.86 -4.48 3.24
CA THR A 20 44.07 -5.94 3.33
C THR A 20 44.47 -6.33 4.74
N GLY A 21 43.69 -7.21 5.39
CA GLY A 21 44.14 -7.92 6.59
C GLY A 21 43.06 -8.14 7.64
N MET A 22 42.63 -9.40 7.79
CA MET A 22 42.42 -10.14 9.04
C MET A 22 42.38 -11.65 8.68
N PRO A 23 42.77 -12.58 9.58
CA PRO A 23 43.48 -13.80 9.17
C PRO A 23 42.63 -15.07 9.06
N GLN A 24 43.14 -16.06 8.32
CA GLN A 24 42.69 -17.45 8.33
C GLN A 24 43.24 -18.22 9.54
N ARG A 25 42.46 -19.21 10.03
CA ARG A 25 42.78 -20.48 10.75
C ARG A 25 41.46 -20.95 11.42
N ILE A 26 41.05 -22.23 11.54
CA ILE A 26 41.58 -23.57 11.21
C ILE A 26 40.36 -24.49 10.86
N ALA A 27 40.58 -25.62 10.18
CA ALA A 27 39.56 -26.62 9.82
C ALA A 27 39.71 -27.96 10.61
N ALA A 28 38.87 -28.95 10.30
CA ALA A 28 38.80 -30.33 10.86
C ALA A 28 38.15 -30.44 12.26
N ILE A 29 37.43 -31.51 12.67
CA ILE A 29 37.10 -32.83 12.09
C ILE A 29 35.76 -33.32 12.75
N ASP A 30 34.96 -34.30 12.31
CA ASP A 30 34.42 -34.77 11.01
C ASP A 30 33.45 -35.96 11.29
N ALA A 31 32.33 -36.14 10.56
CA ALA A 31 31.58 -37.42 10.51
C ALA A 31 30.46 -37.51 9.43
N ASP A 32 30.44 -38.66 8.75
CA ASP A 32 29.56 -39.17 7.70
C ASP A 32 28.07 -38.80 7.64
N ASN A 33 27.61 -38.52 6.41
CA ASN A 33 26.53 -39.31 5.81
C ASN A 33 26.62 -39.28 4.28
N SER A 34 26.95 -40.41 3.67
CA SER A 34 27.10 -40.54 2.22
C SER A 34 25.76 -40.89 1.54
N SER A 35 25.42 -40.14 0.50
CA SER A 35 24.35 -40.47 -0.45
C SER A 35 24.74 -39.91 -1.82
N PRO A 36 24.48 -40.64 -2.92
CA PRO A 36 25.04 -40.30 -4.23
C PRO A 36 24.45 -38.99 -4.77
N SER A 37 25.27 -37.95 -4.82
CA SER A 37 24.92 -36.68 -5.46
C SER A 37 25.00 -36.83 -6.98
N TYR A 38 23.85 -37.04 -7.62
CA TYR A 38 23.73 -36.75 -9.05
C TYR A 38 24.08 -35.27 -9.27
N PRO A 39 24.92 -34.94 -10.27
CA PRO A 39 25.26 -33.54 -10.56
C PRO A 39 24.03 -32.83 -11.14
N VAL A 40 23.22 -32.24 -10.26
CA VAL A 40 22.20 -31.27 -10.66
C VAL A 40 22.96 -30.09 -11.26
N ALA A 41 22.97 -30.04 -12.59
CA ALA A 41 23.59 -28.94 -13.32
C ALA A 41 23.05 -27.61 -12.77
N PRO A 42 23.91 -26.65 -12.38
CA PRO A 42 23.44 -25.40 -11.83
C PRO A 42 22.60 -24.70 -12.90
N LYS A 43 21.28 -24.64 -12.67
CA LYS A 43 20.38 -23.82 -13.50
C LYS A 43 20.97 -22.41 -13.51
N LYS A 44 21.56 -22.01 -14.64
CA LYS A 44 22.03 -20.63 -14.85
C LYS A 44 20.85 -19.74 -14.53
N ARG A 45 20.95 -18.95 -13.45
CA ARG A 45 19.96 -17.91 -13.17
C ARG A 45 20.07 -16.91 -14.30
N GLN A 46 19.16 -17.04 -15.27
CA GLN A 46 19.03 -16.11 -16.37
C GLN A 46 18.70 -14.76 -15.74
N GLY A 47 19.55 -13.76 -15.99
CA GLY A 47 19.36 -12.43 -15.44
C GLY A 47 18.04 -11.85 -15.94
N PHE A 48 17.36 -11.08 -15.10
CA PHE A 48 16.18 -10.33 -15.53
C PHE A 48 16.56 -9.42 -16.72
N CYS A 49 15.83 -9.55 -17.83
CA CYS A 49 16.11 -8.87 -19.09
C CYS A 49 14.85 -8.16 -19.57
N GLU A 50 14.88 -6.82 -19.54
CA GLU A 50 13.77 -5.96 -19.93
C GLU A 50 13.34 -6.20 -21.39
N GLU A 51 14.30 -6.33 -22.31
CA GLU A 51 14.03 -6.63 -23.73
C GLU A 51 13.31 -7.97 -23.93
N SER A 52 13.64 -9.00 -23.15
CA SER A 52 12.95 -10.31 -23.21
C SER A 52 11.49 -10.17 -22.78
N VAL A 53 11.25 -9.47 -21.66
CA VAL A 53 9.90 -9.22 -21.13
C VAL A 53 9.03 -8.47 -22.13
N LEU A 54 9.54 -7.37 -22.71
CA LEU A 54 8.81 -6.62 -23.75
C LEU A 54 8.53 -7.50 -24.97
N SER A 55 9.50 -8.31 -25.40
CA SER A 55 9.36 -9.17 -26.58
C SER A 55 8.41 -10.35 -26.37
N GLU A 56 8.34 -10.90 -25.16
CA GLU A 56 7.40 -11.96 -24.79
C GLU A 56 5.96 -11.41 -24.74
N ILE A 57 5.77 -10.21 -24.23
CA ILE A 57 4.45 -9.56 -24.11
C ILE A 57 3.95 -9.05 -25.47
N ASP A 58 4.77 -8.38 -26.27
CA ASP A 58 4.39 -7.92 -27.63
C ASP A 58 4.02 -9.09 -28.57
N LYS A 59 4.49 -10.31 -28.30
CA LYS A 59 4.20 -11.52 -29.07
C LYS A 59 3.00 -12.31 -28.54
N ALA A 60 2.40 -11.92 -27.42
CA ALA A 60 1.29 -12.65 -26.83
C ALA A 60 0.02 -12.53 -27.70
N GLN A 61 -0.43 -13.66 -28.24
CA GLN A 61 -1.65 -13.80 -29.05
C GLN A 61 -2.75 -14.58 -28.31
N SER A 62 -2.47 -15.05 -27.10
CA SER A 62 -3.44 -15.73 -26.21
C SER A 62 -3.26 -15.33 -24.75
N THR A 63 -4.28 -15.57 -23.95
CA THR A 63 -4.26 -15.35 -22.50
C THR A 63 -3.22 -16.23 -21.79
N ASP A 64 -2.97 -17.45 -22.29
CA ASP A 64 -1.92 -18.33 -21.75
C ASP A 64 -0.53 -17.71 -21.92
N GLN A 65 -0.24 -17.18 -23.11
CA GLN A 65 1.04 -16.53 -23.42
C GLN A 65 1.24 -15.25 -22.59
N LEU A 66 0.21 -14.43 -22.47
CA LEU A 66 0.24 -13.23 -21.61
C LEU A 66 0.45 -13.60 -20.14
N LEU A 67 -0.29 -14.59 -19.63
CA LEU A 67 -0.17 -15.05 -18.25
C LEU A 67 1.22 -15.63 -17.95
N ASP A 68 1.77 -16.45 -18.85
CA ASP A 68 3.10 -17.04 -18.65
C ASP A 68 4.20 -15.97 -18.71
N ALA A 69 4.12 -15.00 -19.63
CA ALA A 69 5.04 -13.87 -19.69
C ALA A 69 5.02 -13.04 -18.40
N LEU A 70 3.83 -12.71 -17.86
CA LEU A 70 3.68 -11.98 -16.60
C LEU A 70 4.21 -12.78 -15.39
N LYS A 71 3.90 -14.08 -15.33
CA LYS A 71 4.33 -14.99 -14.27
C LYS A 71 5.84 -15.21 -14.28
N THR A 72 6.43 -15.39 -15.46
CA THR A 72 7.88 -15.52 -15.68
C THR A 72 8.60 -14.21 -15.32
N SER A 73 8.07 -13.07 -15.78
CA SER A 73 8.54 -11.73 -15.38
C SER A 73 8.57 -11.57 -13.86
N TYR A 74 7.48 -11.91 -13.18
CA TYR A 74 7.38 -11.84 -11.72
C TYR A 74 8.39 -12.74 -11.01
N ASN A 75 8.53 -14.00 -11.44
CA ASN A 75 9.49 -14.93 -10.85
C ASN A 75 10.94 -14.45 -11.02
N ASN A 76 11.27 -13.91 -12.21
CA ASN A 76 12.58 -13.36 -12.51
C ASN A 76 12.88 -12.14 -11.65
N ILE A 77 12.00 -11.12 -11.60
CA ILE A 77 12.23 -9.93 -10.76
C ILE A 77 12.23 -10.27 -9.26
N ARG A 78 11.36 -11.18 -8.79
CA ARG A 78 11.31 -11.58 -7.36
C ARG A 78 12.65 -12.14 -6.87
N SER A 79 13.42 -12.77 -7.75
CA SER A 79 14.75 -13.33 -7.44
C SER A 79 15.85 -12.29 -7.19
N LEU A 80 15.64 -11.03 -7.60
CA LEU A 80 16.59 -9.92 -7.44
C LEU A 80 16.52 -9.30 -6.03
N ASP A 81 17.56 -8.58 -5.64
CA ASP A 81 17.58 -7.82 -4.38
C ASP A 81 16.62 -6.61 -4.40
N LYS A 82 16.22 -6.13 -3.22
CA LYS A 82 15.24 -5.04 -3.07
C LYS A 82 15.59 -3.78 -3.90
N ARG A 83 16.86 -3.38 -3.93
CA ARG A 83 17.31 -2.15 -4.63
C ARG A 83 17.27 -2.34 -6.14
N THR A 84 17.62 -3.52 -6.64
CA THR A 84 17.52 -3.83 -8.07
C THR A 84 16.05 -3.95 -8.51
N ARG A 85 15.19 -4.63 -7.72
CA ARG A 85 13.74 -4.68 -7.99
C ARG A 85 13.11 -3.29 -8.09
N GLN A 86 13.47 -2.37 -7.19
CA GLN A 86 12.95 -1.00 -7.21
C GLN A 86 13.30 -0.22 -8.49
N LYS A 87 14.44 -0.48 -9.14
CA LYS A 87 14.79 0.16 -10.42
C LYS A 87 13.85 -0.27 -11.55
N HIS A 88 13.52 -1.56 -11.61
CA HIS A 88 12.67 -2.13 -12.65
C HIS A 88 11.17 -1.81 -12.46
N GLY A 89 10.75 -1.29 -11.31
CA GLY A 89 9.36 -0.82 -11.12
C GLY A 89 8.95 0.31 -12.08
N PHE A 90 9.91 1.15 -12.50
CA PHE A 90 9.68 2.17 -13.53
C PHE A 90 9.47 1.54 -14.93
N PHE A 91 10.24 0.49 -15.26
CA PHE A 91 10.11 -0.27 -16.50
C PHE A 91 8.73 -0.93 -16.62
N PHE A 92 8.27 -1.65 -15.59
CA PHE A 92 6.94 -2.26 -15.62
C PHE A 92 5.81 -1.24 -15.75
N ARG A 93 5.93 -0.10 -15.05
CA ARG A 93 4.95 0.99 -15.12
C ARG A 93 4.89 1.68 -16.49
N ARG A 94 6.04 1.94 -17.12
CA ARG A 94 6.08 2.78 -18.33
C ARG A 94 6.17 2.04 -19.65
N GLU A 95 6.87 0.91 -19.69
CA GLU A 95 7.13 0.20 -20.94
C GLU A 95 6.21 -1.02 -21.06
N VAL A 96 6.05 -1.81 -19.98
CA VAL A 96 5.22 -3.02 -19.98
C VAL A 96 3.72 -2.73 -19.87
N SER A 97 3.32 -1.79 -19.00
CA SER A 97 1.89 -1.52 -18.77
C SER A 97 1.15 -1.09 -20.05
N PRO A 98 1.69 -0.22 -20.93
CA PRO A 98 1.06 0.11 -22.20
C PRO A 98 1.00 -1.06 -23.20
N GLN A 99 1.94 -2.00 -23.16
CA GLN A 99 1.88 -3.19 -24.02
C GLN A 99 0.77 -4.13 -23.59
N VAL A 100 0.69 -4.46 -22.30
CA VAL A 100 -0.36 -5.33 -21.76
C VAL A 100 -1.73 -4.71 -21.95
N SER A 101 -1.87 -3.39 -21.81
CA SER A 101 -3.15 -2.71 -22.01
C SER A 101 -3.66 -2.78 -23.47
N ARG A 102 -2.77 -2.88 -24.47
CA ARG A 102 -3.17 -3.13 -25.88
C ARG A 102 -3.72 -4.53 -26.11
N LEU A 103 -3.51 -5.46 -25.18
CA LEU A 103 -3.98 -6.85 -25.26
C LEU A 103 -5.38 -7.03 -24.63
N THR A 104 -6.10 -5.95 -24.32
CA THR A 104 -7.47 -5.95 -23.77
C THR A 104 -8.42 -6.89 -24.51
N THR A 105 -8.30 -7.02 -25.83
CA THR A 105 -9.14 -7.93 -26.64
C THR A 105 -9.04 -9.39 -26.21
N LEU A 106 -7.88 -9.84 -25.70
CA LEU A 106 -7.67 -11.21 -25.20
C LEU A 106 -8.57 -11.53 -23.98
N LEU A 107 -8.99 -10.52 -23.21
CA LEU A 107 -9.79 -10.72 -22.01
C LEU A 107 -11.20 -11.24 -22.31
N SER A 108 -11.76 -10.92 -23.48
CA SER A 108 -13.15 -11.25 -23.84
C SER A 108 -13.48 -12.75 -23.84
N GLN A 109 -12.46 -13.61 -23.93
CA GLN A 109 -12.59 -15.08 -23.88
C GLN A 109 -11.74 -15.72 -22.77
N ALA A 110 -11.15 -14.90 -21.89
CA ALA A 110 -10.33 -15.39 -20.79
C ALA A 110 -11.14 -16.29 -19.85
N SER A 111 -10.54 -17.40 -19.39
CA SER A 111 -11.14 -18.20 -18.32
C SER A 111 -11.03 -17.50 -16.96
N HIS A 112 -11.82 -17.94 -15.99
CA HIS A 112 -11.72 -17.54 -14.58
C HIS A 112 -10.26 -17.59 -14.05
N HIS A 113 -9.52 -18.64 -14.41
CA HIS A 113 -8.09 -18.78 -14.12
C HIS A 113 -7.24 -17.63 -14.69
N HIS A 114 -7.41 -17.32 -15.97
CA HIS A 114 -6.66 -16.26 -16.64
C HIS A 114 -6.93 -14.89 -16.02
N ILE A 115 -8.20 -14.55 -15.81
CA ILE A 115 -8.64 -13.30 -15.19
C ILE A 115 -8.01 -13.11 -13.81
N ALA A 116 -8.06 -14.13 -12.95
CA ALA A 116 -7.52 -14.06 -11.60
C ALA A 116 -5.99 -13.84 -11.59
N TYR A 117 -5.25 -14.63 -12.36
CA TYR A 117 -3.78 -14.57 -12.29
C TYR A 117 -3.16 -13.44 -13.13
N ILE A 118 -3.78 -12.98 -14.22
CA ILE A 118 -3.32 -11.79 -14.97
C ILE A 118 -3.37 -10.55 -14.07
N MET A 119 -4.49 -10.32 -13.37
CA MET A 119 -4.62 -9.19 -12.44
C MET A 119 -3.63 -9.29 -11.28
N ARG A 120 -3.50 -10.48 -10.68
CA ARG A 120 -2.53 -10.75 -9.61
C ARG A 120 -1.09 -10.45 -10.02
N PHE A 121 -0.65 -10.92 -11.18
CA PHE A 121 0.74 -10.70 -11.61
C PHE A 121 0.97 -9.26 -12.08
N SER A 122 0.00 -8.61 -12.72
CA SER A 122 0.07 -7.18 -13.04
C SER A 122 0.26 -6.33 -11.79
N GLY A 123 -0.53 -6.58 -10.74
CA GLY A 123 -0.38 -5.94 -9.43
C GLY A 123 0.99 -6.18 -8.82
N LYS A 124 1.45 -7.44 -8.78
CA LYS A 124 2.77 -7.81 -8.25
C LYS A 124 3.97 -7.26 -9.02
N LEU A 125 3.76 -6.84 -10.27
CA LEU A 125 4.75 -6.15 -11.09
C LEU A 125 4.70 -4.62 -10.94
N GLY A 126 3.73 -4.08 -10.20
CA GLY A 126 3.56 -2.64 -9.96
C GLY A 126 3.10 -1.87 -11.20
N MET A 127 2.34 -2.56 -12.07
CA MET A 127 1.84 -2.02 -13.34
C MET A 127 0.71 -1.00 -13.14
N GLU A 128 0.53 -0.14 -14.13
CA GLU A 128 -0.57 0.84 -14.19
C GLU A 128 -1.27 0.68 -15.55
N LEU A 129 -2.21 -0.26 -15.60
CA LEU A 129 -3.02 -0.58 -16.76
C LEU A 129 -4.05 0.52 -17.05
N ASP A 130 -4.43 0.68 -18.32
CA ASP A 130 -5.38 1.70 -18.74
C ASP A 130 -6.85 1.35 -18.41
N THR A 131 -7.71 2.36 -18.54
CA THR A 131 -9.14 2.26 -18.23
C THR A 131 -9.87 1.22 -19.08
N GLU A 132 -9.49 1.02 -20.33
CA GLU A 132 -10.15 0.05 -21.21
C GLU A 132 -9.84 -1.39 -20.76
N PHE A 133 -8.58 -1.67 -20.43
CA PHE A 133 -8.17 -2.95 -19.87
C PHE A 133 -8.83 -3.21 -18.52
N ILE A 134 -8.84 -2.22 -17.61
CA ILE A 134 -9.43 -2.37 -16.28
C ILE A 134 -10.95 -2.61 -16.38
N GLN A 135 -11.66 -1.86 -17.23
CA GLN A 135 -13.09 -2.10 -17.46
C GLN A 135 -13.31 -3.50 -18.04
N LYS A 136 -12.57 -3.91 -19.07
CA LYS A 136 -12.83 -5.21 -19.70
C LYS A 136 -12.42 -6.40 -18.83
N TRP A 137 -11.44 -6.22 -17.94
CA TRP A 137 -11.18 -7.15 -16.87
C TRP A 137 -12.34 -7.19 -15.87
N SER A 138 -12.90 -6.04 -15.49
CA SER A 138 -14.04 -5.93 -14.57
C SER A 138 -15.25 -6.71 -15.09
N ASP A 139 -15.68 -6.43 -16.33
CA ASP A 139 -16.78 -7.15 -16.99
C ASP A 139 -16.57 -8.68 -16.90
N ARG A 140 -15.38 -9.13 -17.31
CA ARG A 140 -15.07 -10.56 -17.41
C ARG A 140 -14.86 -11.21 -16.04
N PHE A 141 -14.43 -10.45 -15.03
CA PHE A 141 -14.37 -10.90 -13.66
C PHE A 141 -15.78 -11.14 -13.12
N GLU A 142 -16.69 -10.17 -13.25
CA GLU A 142 -18.10 -10.32 -12.86
C GLU A 142 -18.75 -11.54 -13.55
N GLU A 143 -18.53 -11.73 -14.86
CA GLU A 143 -18.99 -12.92 -15.61
C GLU A 143 -18.44 -14.26 -15.08
N THR A 144 -17.26 -14.29 -14.45
CA THR A 144 -16.53 -15.53 -14.14
C THR A 144 -16.35 -15.83 -12.64
N ILE A 145 -16.73 -14.90 -11.75
CA ILE A 145 -16.76 -15.13 -10.30
C ILE A 145 -17.49 -16.44 -9.92
N PRO A 146 -18.68 -16.79 -10.45
CA PRO A 146 -19.41 -17.99 -10.04
C PRO A 146 -18.62 -19.30 -10.20
N ASP A 147 -17.72 -19.37 -11.18
CA ASP A 147 -16.92 -20.56 -11.48
C ASP A 147 -15.57 -20.61 -10.72
N MET A 148 -15.14 -19.50 -10.10
CA MET A 148 -13.81 -19.43 -9.47
C MET A 148 -13.65 -20.39 -8.29
N ASN A 149 -12.53 -21.11 -8.24
CA ASN A 149 -12.15 -21.82 -7.02
C ASN A 149 -11.55 -20.86 -5.97
N LYS A 150 -11.35 -21.35 -4.74
CA LYS A 150 -10.83 -20.52 -3.64
C LYS A 150 -9.48 -19.84 -3.91
N ALA A 151 -8.60 -20.47 -4.70
CA ALA A 151 -7.27 -19.95 -5.00
C ALA A 151 -7.31 -18.84 -6.07
N GLU A 152 -8.27 -18.93 -6.99
CA GLU A 152 -8.52 -17.93 -8.03
C GLU A 152 -9.25 -16.72 -7.45
N LEU A 153 -10.29 -16.92 -6.65
CA LEU A 153 -10.98 -15.83 -5.95
C LEU A 153 -9.99 -15.02 -5.08
N ALA A 154 -9.19 -15.72 -4.26
CA ALA A 154 -8.13 -15.07 -3.47
C ALA A 154 -7.05 -14.38 -4.33
N ALA A 155 -6.73 -14.92 -5.52
CA ALA A 155 -5.78 -14.30 -6.43
C ALA A 155 -6.32 -13.00 -7.05
N SER A 156 -7.60 -12.97 -7.45
CA SER A 156 -8.27 -11.78 -7.98
C SER A 156 -8.32 -10.65 -6.94
N LEU A 157 -8.75 -10.96 -5.71
CA LEU A 157 -8.89 -9.99 -4.62
C LEU A 157 -7.53 -9.41 -4.20
N HIS A 158 -6.50 -10.26 -4.14
CA HIS A 158 -5.12 -9.81 -3.92
C HIS A 158 -4.60 -8.93 -5.07
N GLY A 159 -5.00 -9.23 -6.31
CA GLY A 159 -4.70 -8.44 -7.49
C GLY A 159 -5.32 -7.05 -7.46
N LEU A 160 -6.61 -6.94 -7.11
CA LEU A 160 -7.31 -5.66 -6.92
C LEU A 160 -6.57 -4.75 -5.92
N ARG A 161 -6.20 -5.30 -4.75
CA ARG A 161 -5.44 -4.56 -3.73
C ARG A 161 -4.07 -4.10 -4.25
N GLU A 162 -3.27 -4.97 -4.87
CA GLU A 162 -1.94 -4.58 -5.39
C GLU A 162 -2.04 -3.56 -6.55
N MET A 163 -3.10 -3.63 -7.36
CA MET A 163 -3.40 -2.66 -8.43
C MET A 163 -4.06 -1.37 -7.94
N ARG A 164 -4.39 -1.29 -6.64
CA ARG A 164 -5.13 -0.18 -6.00
C ARG A 164 -6.45 0.10 -6.72
N LEU A 165 -7.27 -0.95 -6.82
CA LEU A 165 -8.61 -0.89 -7.41
C LEU A 165 -9.65 -1.19 -6.34
N TYR A 166 -10.64 -0.31 -6.23
CA TYR A 166 -11.79 -0.45 -5.37
C TYR A 166 -12.94 -1.07 -6.20
N PRO A 167 -13.43 -2.27 -5.86
CA PRO A 167 -14.47 -2.96 -6.61
C PRO A 167 -15.83 -2.27 -6.50
N SER A 168 -16.72 -2.54 -7.46
CA SER A 168 -18.12 -2.10 -7.40
C SER A 168 -18.87 -2.81 -6.25
N ALA A 169 -19.99 -2.25 -5.80
CA ALA A 169 -20.82 -2.88 -4.78
C ALA A 169 -21.38 -4.24 -5.27
N GLU A 170 -21.75 -4.30 -6.55
CA GLU A 170 -22.28 -5.49 -7.22
C GLU A 170 -21.22 -6.58 -7.40
N MET A 171 -19.96 -6.19 -7.65
CA MET A 171 -18.80 -7.09 -7.64
C MET A 171 -18.52 -7.62 -6.24
N LEU A 172 -18.64 -6.79 -5.20
CA LEU A 172 -18.47 -7.22 -3.80
C LEU A 172 -19.57 -8.18 -3.34
N GLU A 173 -20.82 -7.96 -3.77
CA GLU A 173 -21.93 -8.88 -3.56
C GLU A 173 -21.66 -10.23 -4.25
N SER A 174 -21.25 -10.21 -5.53
CA SER A 174 -20.89 -11.41 -6.29
C SER A 174 -19.73 -12.19 -5.65
N VAL A 175 -18.68 -11.48 -5.20
CA VAL A 175 -17.55 -12.06 -4.45
C VAL A 175 -18.02 -12.68 -3.13
N THR A 176 -18.95 -12.02 -2.43
CA THR A 176 -19.52 -12.49 -1.17
C THR A 176 -20.32 -13.77 -1.38
N ASP A 177 -21.24 -13.79 -2.34
CA ASP A 177 -22.05 -14.98 -2.61
C ASP A 177 -21.17 -16.16 -3.04
N ARG A 178 -20.19 -15.94 -3.92
CA ARG A 178 -19.24 -17.00 -4.30
C ARG A 178 -18.40 -17.50 -3.13
N PHE A 179 -17.99 -16.60 -2.24
CA PHE A 179 -17.29 -16.99 -1.02
C PHE A 179 -18.19 -17.87 -0.14
N MET A 180 -19.46 -17.50 0.03
CA MET A 180 -20.41 -18.26 0.86
C MET A 180 -20.68 -19.65 0.26
N ASP A 181 -20.79 -19.78 -1.05
CA ASP A 181 -20.84 -21.08 -1.74
C ASP A 181 -19.61 -21.94 -1.40
N LEU A 182 -18.41 -21.37 -1.49
CA LEU A 182 -17.16 -22.07 -1.13
C LEU A 182 -17.11 -22.46 0.35
N GLN A 183 -17.86 -21.79 1.25
CA GLN A 183 -17.99 -22.21 2.66
C GLN A 183 -18.94 -23.40 2.85
N LEU A 184 -19.85 -23.67 1.91
CA LEU A 184 -20.76 -24.82 1.91
C LEU A 184 -20.13 -26.07 1.30
N CYS A 185 -19.06 -25.92 0.51
CA CYS A 185 -18.28 -27.03 -0.05
C CYS A 185 -17.52 -27.85 1.00
N GLY A 186 -16.94 -28.98 0.56
CA GLY A 186 -16.10 -29.84 1.39
C GLY A 186 -14.83 -29.15 1.91
N PRO A 187 -14.16 -29.69 2.95
CA PRO A 187 -13.02 -29.04 3.62
C PRO A 187 -11.86 -28.62 2.71
N ASP A 188 -11.62 -29.33 1.61
CA ASP A 188 -10.54 -29.03 0.66
C ASP A 188 -10.83 -27.79 -0.22
N GLU A 189 -12.10 -27.56 -0.56
CA GLU A 189 -12.57 -26.40 -1.34
C GLU A 189 -12.87 -25.18 -0.46
N ARG A 190 -13.18 -25.42 0.81
CA ARG A 190 -13.42 -24.40 1.82
C ARG A 190 -12.15 -23.59 2.11
N LEU A 191 -12.30 -22.28 2.30
CA LEU A 191 -11.20 -21.41 2.74
C LEU A 191 -10.92 -21.64 4.23
N ASN A 192 -9.67 -21.92 4.58
CA ASN A 192 -9.24 -22.06 5.97
C ASN A 192 -8.93 -20.70 6.63
N CYS A 193 -8.84 -20.68 7.96
CA CYS A 193 -8.57 -19.47 8.77
C CYS A 193 -7.41 -18.59 8.27
N GLY A 194 -6.30 -19.18 7.81
CA GLY A 194 -5.15 -18.44 7.26
C GLY A 194 -5.41 -17.88 5.86
N GLU A 195 -6.10 -18.62 5.00
CA GLU A 195 -6.56 -18.15 3.69
C GLU A 195 -7.53 -16.95 3.84
N LEU A 196 -8.49 -17.06 4.76
CA LEU A 196 -9.42 -15.99 5.10
C LEU A 196 -8.71 -14.75 5.63
N THR A 197 -7.83 -14.93 6.63
CA THR A 197 -7.09 -13.82 7.24
C THR A 197 -6.30 -13.01 6.20
N ARG A 198 -5.80 -13.64 5.14
CA ARG A 198 -5.11 -12.96 4.04
C ARG A 198 -6.07 -12.16 3.16
N ILE A 199 -7.24 -12.73 2.80
CA ILE A 199 -8.27 -12.01 2.04
C ILE A 199 -8.76 -10.78 2.82
N PHE A 200 -9.02 -10.92 4.11
CA PHE A 200 -9.45 -9.82 4.99
C PHE A 200 -8.35 -8.77 5.18
N ALA A 201 -7.08 -9.17 5.24
CA ALA A 201 -5.96 -8.24 5.24
C ALA A 201 -5.83 -7.47 3.93
N ASP A 202 -6.04 -8.13 2.78
CA ASP A 202 -6.04 -7.44 1.49
C ASP A 202 -7.21 -6.44 1.37
N HIS A 203 -8.39 -6.79 1.88
CA HIS A 203 -9.56 -5.90 1.93
C HIS A 203 -9.31 -4.69 2.84
N ALA A 204 -8.88 -4.94 4.07
CA ALA A 204 -8.54 -3.90 5.03
C ALA A 204 -7.49 -2.94 4.47
N GLU A 205 -6.34 -3.44 3.98
CA GLU A 205 -5.31 -2.57 3.41
C GLU A 205 -5.80 -1.75 2.21
N ALA A 206 -6.73 -2.28 1.40
CA ALA A 206 -7.34 -1.55 0.28
C ALA A 206 -8.42 -0.53 0.70
N GLY A 207 -8.91 -0.59 1.95
CA GLY A 207 -10.04 0.20 2.45
C GLY A 207 -11.42 -0.39 2.12
N ILE A 208 -11.48 -1.63 1.63
CA ILE A 208 -12.70 -2.30 1.18
C ILE A 208 -13.38 -2.97 2.37
N VAL A 209 -14.59 -2.52 2.72
CA VAL A 209 -15.39 -3.16 3.78
C VAL A 209 -16.09 -4.40 3.21
N PRO A 210 -15.88 -5.61 3.77
CA PRO A 210 -16.62 -6.80 3.37
C PRO A 210 -18.08 -6.75 3.82
N ASP A 211 -18.97 -7.50 3.14
CA ASP A 211 -20.34 -7.69 3.58
C ASP A 211 -20.41 -8.31 4.98
N GLU A 212 -21.49 -8.06 5.71
CA GLU A 212 -21.70 -8.58 7.06
C GLU A 212 -21.72 -10.12 7.08
N ARG A 213 -22.32 -10.78 6.08
CA ARG A 213 -22.35 -12.26 6.00
C ARG A 213 -20.93 -12.84 5.91
N LEU A 214 -20.11 -12.22 5.06
CA LEU A 214 -18.70 -12.56 4.86
C LEU A 214 -17.88 -12.34 6.14
N PHE A 215 -18.03 -11.17 6.78
CA PHE A 215 -17.37 -10.84 8.04
C PHE A 215 -17.73 -11.82 9.17
N LEU A 216 -19.01 -12.14 9.35
CA LEU A 216 -19.48 -13.06 10.39
C LEU A 216 -18.92 -14.49 10.17
N ALA A 217 -18.98 -15.00 8.94
CA ALA A 217 -18.43 -16.32 8.60
C ALA A 217 -16.92 -16.41 8.90
N TRP A 218 -16.17 -15.35 8.60
CA TRP A 218 -14.75 -15.25 8.92
C TRP A 218 -14.47 -15.17 10.43
N ARG A 219 -15.16 -14.27 11.13
CA ARG A 219 -15.02 -14.10 12.59
C ARG A 219 -15.24 -15.42 13.32
N ASP A 220 -16.22 -16.20 12.88
CA ASP A 220 -16.57 -17.48 13.49
C ASP A 220 -15.55 -18.59 13.12
N GLU A 221 -14.97 -18.58 11.92
CA GLU A 221 -13.88 -19.48 11.53
C GLU A 221 -12.57 -19.16 12.28
N CYS A 222 -12.21 -17.88 12.38
CA CYS A 222 -11.05 -17.43 13.16
C CYS A 222 -11.23 -17.71 14.66
N SER A 223 -12.42 -17.50 15.23
CA SER A 223 -12.69 -17.80 16.64
C SER A 223 -12.55 -19.30 16.96
N ARG A 224 -12.84 -20.18 15.99
CA ARG A 224 -12.68 -21.65 16.13
C ARG A 224 -11.26 -22.18 15.89
N ASN A 225 -10.35 -21.38 15.31
CA ASN A 225 -9.01 -21.82 14.90
C ASN A 225 -7.91 -20.83 15.28
N GLN A 226 -8.18 -19.92 16.23
CA GLN A 226 -7.31 -18.80 16.55
C GLN A 226 -5.92 -19.24 17.04
N ASP A 227 -5.87 -20.41 17.67
CA ASP A 227 -4.68 -21.12 18.17
C ASP A 227 -3.77 -21.68 17.06
N LYS A 228 -4.28 -21.76 15.82
CA LYS A 228 -3.56 -22.31 14.66
C LYS A 228 -2.89 -21.25 13.79
N ASN A 229 -3.24 -19.98 13.97
CA ASN A 229 -2.65 -18.88 13.19
C ASN A 229 -1.17 -18.70 13.55
N ASP A 230 -0.33 -18.50 12.54
CA ASP A 230 1.06 -18.11 12.78
C ASP A 230 1.17 -16.63 13.23
N TYR A 231 2.39 -16.17 13.49
CA TYR A 231 2.64 -14.77 13.88
C TYR A 231 2.24 -13.77 12.78
N GLN A 232 2.51 -14.08 11.51
CA GLN A 232 2.21 -13.18 10.38
C GLN A 232 0.70 -13.08 10.13
N GLU A 233 -0.02 -14.20 10.29
CA GLU A 233 -1.48 -14.26 10.20
C GLU A 233 -2.11 -13.50 11.37
N SER A 234 -1.71 -13.78 12.62
CA SER A 234 -2.21 -13.06 13.81
C SER A 234 -1.91 -11.56 13.76
N ARG A 235 -0.73 -11.17 13.27
CA ARG A 235 -0.32 -9.77 13.07
C ARG A 235 -1.18 -9.06 12.04
N SER A 236 -1.41 -9.73 10.90
CA SER A 236 -2.23 -9.17 9.82
C SER A 236 -3.70 -9.08 10.25
N LEU A 237 -4.20 -10.09 10.97
CA LEU A 237 -5.53 -10.11 11.58
C LEU A 237 -5.74 -8.90 12.51
N LEU A 238 -4.85 -8.67 13.49
CA LEU A 238 -5.00 -7.57 14.44
C LEU A 238 -5.05 -6.20 13.75
N ARG A 239 -4.21 -6.02 12.72
CA ARG A 239 -4.22 -4.80 11.90
C ARG A 239 -5.47 -4.65 11.05
N SER A 240 -5.98 -5.74 10.48
CA SER A 240 -7.24 -5.75 9.72
C SER A 240 -8.40 -5.35 10.62
N LEU A 241 -8.45 -5.89 11.84
CA LEU A 241 -9.45 -5.51 12.85
C LEU A 241 -9.39 -4.01 13.17
N ALA A 242 -8.19 -3.42 13.35
CA ALA A 242 -8.08 -1.98 13.64
C ALA A 242 -8.60 -1.11 12.49
N ILE A 243 -8.35 -1.51 11.23
CA ILE A 243 -8.89 -0.80 10.06
C ILE A 243 -10.41 -0.96 9.97
N PHE A 244 -10.93 -2.17 10.16
CA PHE A 244 -12.37 -2.42 10.09
C PHE A 244 -13.15 -1.79 11.25
N ASP A 245 -12.55 -1.63 12.42
CA ASP A 245 -13.17 -0.98 13.58
C ASP A 245 -13.37 0.52 13.33
N ILE A 246 -12.50 1.15 12.51
CA ILE A 246 -12.69 2.55 12.04
C ILE A 246 -13.75 2.62 10.93
N LEU A 247 -13.74 1.67 10.00
CA LEU A 247 -14.68 1.66 8.86
C LEU A 247 -16.09 1.17 9.24
N ARG A 248 -16.21 0.40 10.33
CA ARG A 248 -17.42 -0.23 10.89
C ARG A 248 -17.34 -0.30 12.42
N PRO A 249 -17.41 0.84 13.13
CA PRO A 249 -17.36 0.89 14.60
C PRO A 249 -18.54 0.14 15.26
N ASP A 250 -19.64 -0.06 14.52
CA ASP A 250 -20.79 -0.86 14.92
C ASP A 250 -20.50 -2.36 15.10
N TRP A 251 -19.40 -2.87 14.54
CA TRP A 251 -19.00 -4.28 14.69
C TRP A 251 -18.37 -4.61 16.05
N GLY A 252 -17.93 -3.60 16.83
CA GLY A 252 -17.41 -3.78 18.20
C GLY A 252 -16.19 -4.70 18.28
N LEU A 253 -15.16 -4.46 17.47
CA LEU A 253 -14.08 -5.44 17.25
C LEU A 253 -13.08 -5.54 18.41
N LYS A 254 -13.06 -4.56 19.33
CA LYS A 254 -12.09 -4.47 20.43
C LYS A 254 -11.92 -5.78 21.23
N ALA A 255 -13.01 -6.40 21.66
CA ALA A 255 -12.93 -7.64 22.45
C ALA A 255 -12.37 -8.83 21.65
N PHE A 256 -12.45 -8.80 20.32
CA PHE A 256 -11.80 -9.80 19.45
C PHE A 256 -10.32 -9.46 19.25
N ALA A 257 -9.99 -8.18 19.02
CA ALA A 257 -8.63 -7.69 18.91
C ALA A 257 -7.79 -7.99 20.18
N GLU A 258 -8.36 -7.84 21.38
CA GLU A 258 -7.76 -8.21 22.67
C GLU A 258 -7.34 -9.69 22.70
N ARG A 259 -8.22 -10.60 22.25
CA ARG A 259 -7.90 -12.04 22.17
C ARG A 259 -6.81 -12.32 21.15
N VAL A 260 -6.82 -11.64 20.00
CA VAL A 260 -5.81 -11.81 18.95
C VAL A 260 -4.43 -11.36 19.43
N ASP A 261 -4.35 -10.21 20.11
CA ASP A 261 -3.10 -9.75 20.72
C ASP A 261 -2.59 -10.69 21.83
N GLU A 262 -3.48 -11.24 22.66
CA GLU A 262 -3.09 -12.20 23.69
C GLU A 262 -2.40 -13.45 23.09
N GLN A 263 -2.94 -13.98 21.98
CA GLN A 263 -2.29 -15.09 21.26
C GLN A 263 -0.98 -14.65 20.59
N LEU A 264 -0.96 -13.47 19.97
CA LEU A 264 0.25 -12.95 19.32
C LEU A 264 1.39 -12.76 20.32
N ARG A 265 1.10 -12.30 21.55
CA ARG A 265 2.10 -12.21 22.64
C ARG A 265 2.60 -13.59 23.08
N LYS A 266 1.77 -14.64 23.08
CA LYS A 266 2.20 -16.03 23.38
C LYS A 266 3.18 -16.58 22.34
N LEU A 267 3.11 -16.12 21.09
CA LEU A 267 4.06 -16.49 20.03
C LEU A 267 5.47 -15.88 20.23
N ASN A 268 5.63 -14.88 21.11
CA ASN A 268 6.91 -14.30 21.56
C ASN A 268 7.92 -14.03 20.42
N HIS A 269 7.44 -13.42 19.33
CA HIS A 269 8.24 -13.25 18.12
C HIS A 269 9.20 -12.06 18.23
N ALA A 270 10.49 -12.29 17.97
CA ALA A 270 11.58 -11.34 18.21
C ALA A 270 11.48 -9.97 17.48
N LYS A 271 10.56 -9.81 16.52
CA LYS A 271 10.32 -8.53 15.81
C LYS A 271 9.06 -7.79 16.22
N ASP A 272 8.28 -8.33 17.16
CA ASP A 272 7.00 -7.75 17.61
C ASP A 272 7.14 -6.25 17.94
N GLY A 273 8.07 -5.88 18.83
CA GLY A 273 8.31 -4.49 19.23
C GLY A 273 8.89 -3.56 18.14
N GLN A 274 9.21 -4.09 16.95
CA GLN A 274 9.72 -3.34 15.79
C GLN A 274 8.68 -3.23 14.66
N ASP A 275 7.50 -3.83 14.83
CA ASP A 275 6.50 -3.96 13.77
C ASP A 275 5.52 -2.78 13.79
N HIS A 276 5.85 -1.72 13.04
CA HIS A 276 5.06 -0.49 12.97
C HIS A 276 3.57 -0.74 12.68
N ALA A 277 3.27 -1.72 11.84
CA ALA A 277 1.90 -2.02 11.43
C ALA A 277 1.07 -2.64 12.57
N LEU A 278 1.73 -3.42 13.43
CA LEU A 278 1.18 -4.02 14.65
C LEU A 278 1.06 -2.99 15.78
N MET A 279 2.07 -2.12 15.93
CA MET A 279 2.07 -0.99 16.86
C MET A 279 0.86 -0.08 16.62
N GLN A 280 0.60 0.32 15.37
CA GLN A 280 -0.58 1.11 15.01
C GLN A 280 -1.90 0.42 15.41
N ALA A 281 -2.03 -0.88 15.17
CA ALA A 281 -3.24 -1.64 15.53
C ALA A 281 -3.46 -1.70 17.05
N ARG A 282 -2.38 -1.87 17.83
CA ARG A 282 -2.45 -1.84 19.30
C ARG A 282 -2.76 -0.45 19.84
N MET A 283 -2.18 0.61 19.25
CA MET A 283 -2.50 2.00 19.57
C MET A 283 -3.98 2.32 19.33
N TRP A 284 -4.57 1.77 18.26
CA TRP A 284 -6.00 1.94 17.98
C TRP A 284 -6.89 1.35 19.08
N PHE A 285 -6.61 0.11 19.51
CA PHE A 285 -7.42 -0.59 20.51
C PHE A 285 -7.02 -0.34 21.98
N ASP A 286 -6.01 0.49 22.25
CA ASP A 286 -5.40 0.71 23.58
C ASP A 286 -4.78 -0.55 24.21
N LEU A 287 -4.17 -1.39 23.36
CA LEU A 287 -3.53 -2.65 23.75
C LEU A 287 -2.07 -2.45 24.19
N PRO A 288 -1.53 -3.34 25.05
CA PRO A 288 -0.16 -3.20 25.56
C PRO A 288 0.91 -3.17 24.46
N LEU A 289 1.73 -2.12 24.45
CA LEU A 289 2.87 -1.98 23.54
C LEU A 289 4.13 -2.59 24.15
N ASN A 290 4.80 -3.50 23.43
CA ASN A 290 6.07 -4.09 23.86
C ASN A 290 7.24 -3.09 23.78
N SER A 291 7.19 -2.16 22.82
CA SER A 291 8.07 -0.99 22.73
C SER A 291 7.50 0.01 21.73
N ILE A 292 7.72 1.31 21.97
CA ILE A 292 7.57 2.35 20.95
C ILE A 292 8.95 2.54 20.30
N PRO A 293 9.09 2.45 18.96
CA PRO A 293 10.34 2.76 18.28
C PRO A 293 10.81 4.18 18.62
N THR A 294 11.98 4.32 19.24
CA THR A 294 12.51 5.61 19.73
C THR A 294 12.93 6.57 18.61
N SER A 295 12.98 6.08 17.37
CA SER A 295 13.35 6.85 16.19
C SER A 295 12.86 6.15 14.93
N HIS A 296 11.91 6.75 14.21
CA HIS A 296 11.71 6.41 12.80
C HIS A 296 12.67 7.28 11.98
N GLU A 297 13.78 6.70 11.51
CA GLU A 297 14.58 7.32 10.43
C GLU A 297 13.76 7.24 9.13
N SER A 298 12.84 8.20 8.91
CA SER A 298 12.33 8.45 7.56
C SER A 298 13.47 9.06 6.75
N LEU A 299 13.93 8.34 5.72
CA LEU A 299 14.64 8.96 4.60
C LEU A 299 13.62 9.77 3.79
N ASP A 300 13.20 10.89 4.37
CA ASP A 300 12.12 11.72 3.88
C ASP A 300 12.57 12.52 2.65
N HIS A 301 12.58 11.83 1.51
CA HIS A 301 12.87 12.40 0.22
C HIS A 301 11.61 13.08 -0.34
N LYS A 302 11.30 14.24 0.26
CA LYS A 302 10.21 15.13 -0.13
C LYS A 302 10.08 15.23 -1.64
N SER A 303 8.87 14.97 -2.15
CA SER A 303 8.67 14.84 -3.58
C SER A 303 8.80 16.20 -4.27
N LYS A 304 9.14 16.22 -5.57
CA LYS A 304 9.16 17.49 -6.33
C LYS A 304 7.78 18.16 -6.39
N THR A 305 6.69 17.39 -6.28
CA THR A 305 5.32 17.91 -6.30
C THR A 305 4.95 18.54 -4.96
N GLU A 306 5.30 17.86 -3.86
CA GLU A 306 5.13 18.31 -2.48
C GLU A 306 5.93 19.60 -2.21
N LEU A 307 7.21 19.66 -2.61
CA LEU A 307 8.03 20.87 -2.46
C LEU A 307 7.43 22.07 -3.22
N ARG A 308 6.83 21.85 -4.39
CA ARG A 308 6.10 22.90 -5.12
C ARG A 308 4.80 23.29 -4.42
N PHE A 309 4.09 22.33 -3.84
CA PHE A 309 2.89 22.58 -3.06
C PHE A 309 3.22 23.42 -1.81
N ARG A 310 4.31 23.09 -1.10
CA ARG A 310 4.82 23.88 0.03
C ARG A 310 5.07 25.33 -0.35
N SER A 311 5.86 25.59 -1.40
CA SER A 311 6.12 26.96 -1.85
C SER A 311 4.84 27.69 -2.24
N LEU A 312 3.89 27.01 -2.90
CA LEU A 312 2.59 27.58 -3.23
C LEU A 312 1.74 27.90 -1.99
N LEU A 313 1.77 27.06 -0.96
CA LEU A 313 1.07 27.28 0.31
C LEU A 313 1.64 28.51 1.05
N GLU A 314 2.96 28.64 1.15
CA GLU A 314 3.64 29.83 1.68
C GLU A 314 3.24 31.09 0.90
N ASP A 315 3.28 31.02 -0.43
CA ASP A 315 2.91 32.11 -1.35
C ASP A 315 1.42 32.53 -1.30
N SER A 316 0.55 31.61 -0.87
CA SER A 316 -0.90 31.80 -0.78
C SER A 316 -1.31 32.43 0.54
N THR A 317 -0.69 31.96 1.62
CA THR A 317 -1.02 32.29 3.01
C THR A 317 -0.18 33.43 3.56
N ARG A 318 1.02 33.65 3.00
CA ARG A 318 2.09 34.51 3.53
C ARG A 318 2.61 34.07 4.91
N ILE A 319 2.46 32.78 5.22
CA ILE A 319 2.90 32.16 6.47
C ILE A 319 3.93 31.09 6.09
N VAL A 320 5.07 31.05 6.80
CA VAL A 320 6.12 30.06 6.59
C VAL A 320 5.56 28.66 6.85
N VAL A 321 5.93 27.68 6.01
CA VAL A 321 5.59 26.28 6.23
C VAL A 321 6.81 25.59 6.84
N GLU A 322 6.67 25.15 8.07
CA GLU A 322 7.70 24.42 8.81
C GLU A 322 7.82 22.98 8.24
N ASP A 323 8.99 22.36 8.42
CA ASP A 323 9.06 20.91 8.28
C ASP A 323 8.18 20.29 9.36
N GLY A 324 7.41 19.26 9.01
CA GLY A 324 6.36 18.77 9.89
C GLY A 324 6.89 18.27 11.23
N GLU A 325 6.04 18.36 12.25
CA GLU A 325 6.37 17.95 13.61
C GLU A 325 6.53 16.42 13.69
N TYR A 326 7.50 15.98 14.50
CA TYR A 326 7.57 14.60 14.95
C TYR A 326 6.50 14.37 16.00
N LEU A 327 5.56 13.45 15.76
CA LEU A 327 4.55 13.06 16.72
C LEU A 327 5.11 11.92 17.59
N PRO A 328 5.54 12.14 18.85
CA PRO A 328 6.15 11.10 19.66
C PRO A 328 5.15 10.01 20.09
N GLU A 329 3.85 10.34 20.18
CA GLU A 329 2.78 9.38 20.47
C GLU A 329 2.58 8.37 19.33
N LEU A 330 2.98 8.77 18.12
CA LEU A 330 2.65 8.14 16.86
C LEU A 330 3.89 8.28 15.97
N PRO A 331 4.95 7.47 16.17
CA PRO A 331 6.36 7.82 15.93
C PRO A 331 6.72 8.00 14.44
N ARG A 332 6.28 9.14 13.89
CA ARG A 332 6.48 9.59 12.52
C ARG A 332 6.45 11.11 12.47
N TYR A 333 6.94 11.64 11.36
CA TYR A 333 6.78 13.05 11.00
C TYR A 333 5.49 13.23 10.20
N CYS A 334 4.80 14.36 10.39
CA CYS A 334 3.95 14.94 9.35
C CYS A 334 4.84 15.52 8.24
N ASP A 335 4.33 15.70 7.02
CA ASP A 335 5.16 16.21 5.93
C ASP A 335 5.45 17.72 6.11
N MET A 336 4.42 18.46 6.53
CA MET A 336 4.43 19.92 6.69
C MET A 336 3.65 20.35 7.94
N LYS A 337 4.01 21.51 8.50
CA LYS A 337 3.21 22.18 9.54
C LYS A 337 3.08 23.67 9.21
N GLN A 338 1.92 24.25 9.46
CA GLN A 338 1.71 25.69 9.32
C GLN A 338 0.87 26.23 10.48
N ASN A 339 1.34 27.29 11.14
CA ASN A 339 0.57 28.01 12.16
C ASN A 339 -0.33 29.06 11.48
N TYR A 340 -1.54 28.65 11.08
CA TYR A 340 -2.47 29.47 10.32
C TYR A 340 -3.29 30.36 11.26
N PHE A 341 -2.94 31.65 11.32
CA PHE A 341 -3.57 32.65 12.20
C PHE A 341 -3.64 32.30 13.71
N GLY A 342 -2.66 31.54 14.21
CA GLY A 342 -2.60 31.09 15.61
C GLY A 342 -3.06 29.65 15.82
N THR A 343 -3.67 29.03 14.80
CA THR A 343 -4.12 27.64 14.82
C THR A 343 -3.09 26.75 14.13
N PRO A 344 -2.52 25.72 14.80
CA PRO A 344 -1.62 24.77 14.15
C PRO A 344 -2.41 23.85 13.20
N VAL A 345 -1.97 23.82 11.94
CA VAL A 345 -2.47 22.89 10.91
C VAL A 345 -1.32 21.99 10.47
N HIS A 346 -1.51 20.70 10.63
CA HIS A 346 -0.57 19.65 10.26
C HIS A 346 -0.99 19.10 8.89
N ILE A 347 -0.05 18.99 7.94
CA ILE A 347 -0.40 18.76 6.54
C ILE A 347 0.32 17.53 6.01
N GLU A 348 -0.45 16.64 5.40
CA GLU A 348 -0.02 15.39 4.75
C GLU A 348 -0.19 15.55 3.24
N TYR A 349 0.80 15.15 2.43
CA TYR A 349 0.76 15.23 0.97
C TYR A 349 0.68 13.83 0.36
N ASP A 350 -0.54 13.36 0.14
CA ASP A 350 -0.83 11.98 -0.22
C ASP A 350 -0.57 11.70 -1.70
N GLY A 351 0.49 10.95 -1.97
CA GLY A 351 0.74 10.37 -3.29
C GLY A 351 -0.23 9.24 -3.64
N ALA A 352 -0.24 8.83 -4.92
CA ALA A 352 -1.14 7.79 -5.45
C ALA A 352 -1.09 6.40 -4.77
N PHE A 353 -0.18 6.15 -3.82
CA PHE A 353 -0.14 4.92 -3.02
C PHE A 353 -1.05 4.96 -1.78
N HIS A 354 -1.60 6.11 -1.41
CA HIS A 354 -2.54 6.28 -0.30
C HIS A 354 -3.99 5.95 -0.69
N PHE A 355 -4.25 5.69 -1.98
CA PHE A 355 -5.58 5.58 -2.54
C PHE A 355 -5.82 4.26 -3.28
N SER A 356 -7.09 3.89 -3.35
CA SER A 356 -7.67 2.90 -4.25
C SER A 356 -8.59 3.63 -5.24
N ARG A 357 -8.47 3.31 -6.53
CA ARG A 357 -9.30 3.89 -7.62
C ARG A 357 -10.58 3.10 -7.80
N ASP A 358 -11.73 3.75 -7.88
CA ASP A 358 -13.00 3.12 -8.27
C ASP A 358 -12.87 2.40 -9.62
N ILE A 359 -13.16 1.10 -9.66
CA ILE A 359 -13.06 0.27 -10.87
C ILE A 359 -14.09 0.65 -11.94
N LYS A 360 -15.22 1.26 -11.57
CA LYS A 360 -16.21 1.81 -12.51
C LYS A 360 -15.80 3.17 -13.09
N ASN A 361 -14.88 3.88 -12.43
CA ASN A 361 -14.45 5.24 -12.80
C ASN A 361 -12.91 5.43 -12.77
N PRO A 362 -12.09 4.49 -13.30
CA PRO A 362 -10.65 4.46 -13.02
C PRO A 362 -9.85 5.57 -13.72
N ALA A 363 -10.51 6.38 -14.56
CA ALA A 363 -9.96 7.56 -15.25
C ALA A 363 -10.15 8.88 -14.47
N HIS A 364 -11.04 8.93 -13.46
CA HIS A 364 -11.44 10.19 -12.84
C HIS A 364 -10.57 10.54 -11.62
N GLU A 365 -9.53 11.36 -11.85
CA GLU A 365 -8.81 12.06 -10.79
C GLU A 365 -9.84 12.72 -9.83
N GLY A 366 -9.83 12.32 -8.55
CA GLY A 366 -10.78 12.83 -7.54
C GLY A 366 -11.78 11.80 -6.98
N HIS A 367 -12.02 10.68 -7.67
CA HIS A 367 -12.83 9.56 -7.14
C HIS A 367 -12.01 8.53 -6.35
N ASP A 368 -10.74 8.83 -6.12
CA ASP A 368 -9.84 8.08 -5.26
C ASP A 368 -10.36 7.98 -3.81
N ILE A 369 -10.40 6.76 -3.29
CA ILE A 369 -10.80 6.41 -1.91
C ILE A 369 -9.54 6.15 -1.10
N TYR A 370 -9.44 6.68 0.11
CA TYR A 370 -8.31 6.40 0.99
C TYR A 370 -8.22 4.92 1.36
N ASN A 371 -7.04 4.35 1.21
CA ASN A 371 -6.77 2.97 1.58
C ASN A 371 -6.75 2.81 3.11
N GLY A 372 -6.97 1.59 3.62
CA GLY A 372 -7.15 1.38 5.05
C GLY A 372 -5.92 1.72 5.90
N SER A 373 -4.71 1.63 5.35
CA SER A 373 -3.51 2.11 6.05
C SER A 373 -3.54 3.63 6.27
N THR A 374 -4.07 4.40 5.31
CA THR A 374 -4.17 5.86 5.42
C THR A 374 -5.33 6.28 6.31
N VAL A 375 -6.44 5.52 6.29
CA VAL A 375 -7.55 5.67 7.24
C VAL A 375 -7.06 5.43 8.68
N LEU A 376 -6.40 4.29 8.95
CA LEU A 376 -5.84 3.97 10.28
C LEU A 376 -4.82 5.02 10.75
N GLN A 377 -3.94 5.50 9.86
CA GLN A 377 -3.00 6.56 10.17
C GLN A 377 -3.72 7.86 10.56
N SER A 378 -4.78 8.22 9.85
CA SER A 378 -5.58 9.43 10.11
C SER A 378 -6.35 9.34 11.43
N ALA A 379 -7.02 8.22 11.68
CA ALA A 379 -7.75 8.00 12.93
C ALA A 379 -6.82 8.00 14.16
N LEU A 380 -5.59 7.48 14.03
CA LEU A 380 -4.59 7.57 15.10
C LEU A 380 -4.07 9.00 15.32
N MET A 381 -3.91 9.80 14.27
CA MET A 381 -3.51 11.21 14.39
C MET A 381 -4.55 11.99 15.20
N GLU A 382 -5.83 11.81 14.88
CA GLU A 382 -6.93 12.41 15.65
C GLU A 382 -7.01 11.89 17.09
N LYS A 383 -6.94 10.57 17.27
CA LYS A 383 -7.02 9.93 18.60
C LYS A 383 -5.97 10.48 19.57
N PHE A 384 -4.74 10.70 19.10
CA PHE A 384 -3.65 11.21 19.93
C PHE A 384 -3.56 12.74 19.99
N ARG A 385 -4.12 13.46 19.00
CA ARG A 385 -4.12 14.93 18.95
C ARG A 385 -5.54 15.48 18.69
N PRO A 386 -6.52 15.22 19.59
CA PRO A 386 -7.94 15.55 19.38
C PRO A 386 -8.25 17.06 19.45
N THR A 387 -7.23 17.91 19.62
CA THR A 387 -7.34 19.37 19.64
C THR A 387 -6.57 20.05 18.51
N GLU A 388 -5.99 19.27 17.58
CA GLU A 388 -5.23 19.78 16.44
C GLU A 388 -6.02 19.60 15.13
N HIS A 389 -5.64 20.33 14.08
CA HIS A 389 -6.24 20.19 12.76
C HIS A 389 -5.26 19.52 11.80
N PHE A 390 -5.73 18.50 11.11
CA PHE A 390 -4.97 17.79 10.08
C PHE A 390 -5.61 18.00 8.72
N LEU A 391 -4.79 18.36 7.72
CA LEU A 391 -5.21 18.50 6.33
C LEU A 391 -4.45 17.50 5.45
N ARG A 392 -5.18 16.56 4.88
CA ARG A 392 -4.69 15.64 3.87
C ARG A 392 -4.89 16.22 2.47
N VAL A 393 -3.80 16.42 1.75
CA VAL A 393 -3.78 17.00 0.41
C VAL A 393 -3.53 15.89 -0.60
N ARG A 394 -4.50 15.63 -1.47
CA ARG A 394 -4.36 14.63 -2.54
C ARG A 394 -3.34 15.12 -3.57
N ASP A 395 -2.46 14.25 -4.08
CA ASP A 395 -1.47 14.62 -5.11
C ASP A 395 -2.12 15.11 -6.42
N SER A 396 -3.31 14.62 -6.78
CA SER A 396 -4.15 15.17 -7.86
C SER A 396 -4.53 16.63 -7.60
N ASP A 397 -5.09 16.92 -6.42
CA ASP A 397 -5.48 18.25 -5.99
C ASP A 397 -4.28 19.21 -5.93
N GLY A 398 -3.17 18.79 -5.33
CA GLY A 398 -1.94 19.56 -5.28
C GLY A 398 -1.35 19.85 -6.67
N LYS A 399 -1.46 18.91 -7.62
CA LYS A 399 -1.09 19.13 -9.03
C LYS A 399 -2.06 20.08 -9.74
N PHE A 400 -3.36 19.99 -9.46
CA PHE A 400 -4.37 20.90 -10.02
C PHE A 400 -4.10 22.35 -9.61
N LEU A 401 -3.86 22.60 -8.32
CA LEU A 401 -3.47 23.93 -7.81
C LEU A 401 -2.21 24.49 -8.46
N GLN A 402 -1.24 23.62 -8.81
CA GLN A 402 -0.01 24.01 -9.51
C GLN A 402 -0.20 24.28 -11.01
N ARG A 403 -1.36 23.96 -11.59
CA ARG A 403 -1.67 24.12 -13.04
C ARG A 403 -2.60 25.31 -13.34
N ILE A 404 -3.51 25.65 -12.42
CA ILE A 404 -4.47 26.76 -12.59
C ILE A 404 -3.80 28.14 -12.39
N PRO A 405 -4.44 29.26 -12.81
CA PRO A 405 -3.93 30.61 -12.58
C PRO A 405 -3.57 30.88 -11.12
N ALA A 406 -2.44 31.58 -10.90
CA ALA A 406 -1.84 31.72 -9.58
C ALA A 406 -2.73 32.48 -8.56
N ASP A 407 -3.53 33.43 -9.02
CA ASP A 407 -4.54 34.13 -8.23
C ASP A 407 -5.67 33.19 -7.77
N MET A 408 -6.22 32.38 -8.68
CA MET A 408 -7.23 31.36 -8.38
C MET A 408 -6.72 30.27 -7.44
N SER A 409 -5.46 29.86 -7.62
CA SER A 409 -4.77 28.88 -6.77
C SER A 409 -4.60 29.41 -5.35
N LYS A 410 -4.09 30.64 -5.22
CA LYS A 410 -3.92 31.33 -3.92
C LYS A 410 -5.25 31.61 -3.22
N ALA A 411 -6.32 31.89 -3.98
CA ALA A 411 -7.67 32.05 -3.43
C ALA A 411 -8.23 30.72 -2.90
N SER A 412 -8.11 29.64 -3.68
CA SER A 412 -8.57 28.29 -3.29
C SER A 412 -7.86 27.79 -2.03
N LEU A 413 -6.53 27.91 -1.96
CA LEU A 413 -5.77 27.49 -0.79
C LEU A 413 -6.11 28.31 0.47
N ARG A 414 -6.30 29.63 0.36
CA ARG A 414 -6.76 30.43 1.51
C ARG A 414 -8.15 30.01 1.98
N ARG A 415 -9.08 29.70 1.07
CA ARG A 415 -10.39 29.17 1.46
C ARG A 415 -10.26 27.83 2.17
N ILE A 416 -9.50 26.87 1.64
CA ILE A 416 -9.27 25.57 2.30
C ILE A 416 -8.70 25.76 3.71
N MET A 417 -7.64 26.55 3.86
CA MET A 417 -7.02 26.78 5.18
C MET A 417 -7.99 27.47 6.15
N ASN A 418 -8.79 28.44 5.68
CA ASN A 418 -9.87 29.04 6.46
C ASN A 418 -10.94 28.01 6.85
N GLU A 419 -11.37 27.13 5.95
CA GLU A 419 -12.37 26.09 6.24
C GLU A 419 -11.86 25.10 7.29
N VAL A 420 -10.59 24.68 7.21
CA VAL A 420 -9.95 23.80 8.20
C VAL A 420 -9.96 24.44 9.60
N VAL A 421 -9.48 25.69 9.75
CA VAL A 421 -9.38 26.32 11.09
C VAL A 421 -10.70 26.85 11.66
N ASN A 422 -11.74 26.97 10.84
CA ASN A 422 -13.10 27.31 11.29
C ASN A 422 -13.97 26.06 11.53
N SER A 423 -13.50 24.88 11.13
CA SER A 423 -14.09 23.60 11.50
C SER A 423 -13.60 23.16 12.89
N PRO A 424 -14.21 22.15 13.54
CA PRO A 424 -13.64 21.54 14.74
C PRO A 424 -12.20 21.00 14.51
N PRO A 425 -11.44 20.70 15.59
CA PRO A 425 -10.28 19.82 15.50
C PRO A 425 -10.65 18.47 14.87
N GLY A 426 -9.72 17.86 14.13
CA GLY A 426 -10.01 16.66 13.34
C GLY A 426 -9.18 16.51 12.06
N VAL A 427 -9.50 15.50 11.25
CA VAL A 427 -8.83 15.21 9.97
C VAL A 427 -9.71 15.53 8.76
N TYR A 428 -9.22 16.42 7.91
CA TYR A 428 -9.88 16.91 6.71
C TYR A 428 -9.12 16.51 5.45
N GLU A 429 -9.84 16.26 4.36
CA GLU A 429 -9.27 16.05 3.02
C GLU A 429 -9.52 17.23 2.08
N THR A 430 -8.66 17.47 1.11
CA THR A 430 -8.96 18.42 0.02
C THR A 430 -9.97 17.83 -0.97
N LYS A 431 -10.92 18.65 -1.46
CA LYS A 431 -11.81 18.31 -2.59
C LYS A 431 -11.88 19.43 -3.63
N LEU A 432 -10.82 19.58 -4.42
CA LEU A 432 -10.75 20.65 -5.40
C LEU A 432 -11.71 20.50 -6.59
N TYR A 433 -11.94 19.26 -7.04
CA TYR A 433 -12.88 18.97 -8.13
C TYR A 433 -14.34 19.34 -7.77
N CYS A 434 -14.65 19.55 -6.49
CA CYS A 434 -15.95 20.01 -5.99
C CYS A 434 -16.05 21.54 -5.80
N GLY A 435 -15.27 22.32 -6.55
CA GLY A 435 -15.30 23.79 -6.49
C GLY A 435 -14.33 24.42 -5.49
N GLY A 436 -13.41 23.63 -4.91
CA GLY A 436 -12.25 24.12 -4.15
C GLY A 436 -12.41 24.25 -2.64
N ASN A 437 -13.23 23.39 -2.03
CA ASN A 437 -13.48 23.32 -0.58
C ASN A 437 -12.73 22.14 0.06
N ILE A 438 -12.79 22.01 1.38
CA ILE A 438 -12.51 20.74 2.06
C ILE A 438 -13.62 19.70 1.81
N GLY A 439 -13.24 18.42 1.88
CA GLY A 439 -14.19 17.32 1.96
C GLY A 439 -14.83 17.19 3.34
N PRO A 440 -15.71 16.20 3.54
CA PRO A 440 -16.16 15.84 4.87
C PRO A 440 -14.97 15.44 5.74
N HIS A 441 -15.14 15.53 7.05
CA HIS A 441 -14.25 14.90 8.01
C HIS A 441 -14.08 13.42 7.63
N LEU A 442 -12.85 12.91 7.65
CA LEU A 442 -12.62 11.50 7.35
C LEU A 442 -13.30 10.63 8.45
N PRO A 443 -13.82 9.44 8.11
CA PRO A 443 -14.34 8.53 9.12
C PRO A 443 -13.18 8.03 9.98
N THR A 444 -13.18 8.49 11.23
CA THR A 444 -12.13 8.26 12.24
C THR A 444 -12.72 7.89 13.61
N GLN A 445 -14.05 8.05 13.78
CA GLN A 445 -14.87 7.67 14.94
C GLN A 445 -16.29 7.30 14.46
#